data_AF-A0A838JH58-F1
#
_entry.id   AF-A0A838JH58-F1
#
_cell.length_a   1.000
_cell.length_b   1.000
_cell.length_c   1.000
_cell.angle_alpha   90.00
_cell.angle_beta   90.00
_cell.angle_gamma   90.00
#
_symmetry.space_group_name_H-M   'P 1'
#
loop_
_entity.id
_entity.type
_entity.pdbx_description
1 polymer ?
#
loop_
_entity_poly.entity_id
_entity_poly.type
_entity_poly.pdbx_seq_one_letter_code
_entity_poly.pdbx_strand_id
1 'polypeptide(L)'
;MHIRVGCEFQYEATWPTPTVMLVEPHRDGAHTIMREEWKITPDIAKHAYYDIYGNLCQRLVLPEGAHSLSYDAVVKVSDDWDPVAPETPQLPVEDLPGDALLYTMPSRFCQSDVLSDTAWQLFGSTEPGWKRVQAVCDWVHEHIRFQYGTST
;
A
#
# COMPACT_ATOMS: atom_id res chain seq x y z
N MET A 1 0.15 -12.61 17.75
CA MET A 1 -1.10 -13.17 17.18
C MET A 1 -0.85 -13.86 15.83
N HIS A 2 -1.67 -14.87 15.47
CA HIS A 2 -1.71 -15.42 14.11
C HIS A 2 -2.94 -14.89 13.37
N ILE A 3 -2.74 -14.33 12.19
CA ILE A 3 -3.80 -13.80 11.34
C ILE A 3 -3.79 -14.58 10.02
N ARG A 4 -4.98 -14.97 9.55
CA ARG A 4 -5.16 -15.48 8.20
C ARG A 4 -5.54 -14.34 7.28
N VAL A 5 -4.76 -14.14 6.22
CA VAL A 5 -4.98 -13.10 5.20
C VAL A 5 -5.08 -13.76 3.84
N GLY A 6 -5.90 -13.21 2.95
CA GLY A 6 -6.07 -13.78 1.63
C GLY A 6 -7.13 -13.07 0.80
N CYS A 7 -7.21 -13.49 -0.46
CA CYS A 7 -8.12 -12.95 -1.45
C CYS A 7 -8.40 -13.99 -2.54
N GLU A 8 -9.55 -13.85 -3.19
CA GLU A 8 -9.91 -14.60 -4.38
C GLU A 8 -10.47 -13.64 -5.42
N PHE A 9 -10.02 -13.78 -6.66
CA PHE A 9 -10.47 -13.03 -7.82
C PHE A 9 -10.98 -14.00 -8.88
N GLN A 10 -12.12 -13.67 -9.46
CA GLN A 10 -12.66 -14.32 -10.64
C GLN A 10 -12.56 -13.32 -11.79
N TYR A 11 -11.84 -13.68 -12.85
CA TYR A 11 -11.53 -12.78 -13.94
C TYR A 11 -11.77 -13.44 -15.29
N GLU A 12 -12.51 -12.79 -16.17
CA GLU A 12 -12.70 -13.20 -17.56
C GLU A 12 -11.82 -12.32 -18.46
N ALA A 13 -10.77 -12.91 -19.03
CA ALA A 13 -9.91 -12.22 -19.97
C ALA A 13 -10.45 -12.37 -21.39
N THR A 14 -10.78 -11.27 -22.06
CA THR A 14 -11.28 -11.27 -23.44
C THR A 14 -10.18 -11.39 -24.51
N TRP A 15 -8.92 -11.34 -24.10
CA TRP A 15 -7.72 -11.55 -24.92
C TRP A 15 -6.53 -11.89 -23.99
N PRO A 16 -5.39 -12.38 -24.51
CA PRO A 16 -4.17 -12.56 -23.72
C PRO A 16 -3.79 -11.27 -22.97
N THR A 17 -3.95 -11.27 -21.66
CA THR A 17 -3.88 -10.07 -20.81
C THR A 17 -2.64 -10.14 -19.91
N PRO A 18 -1.63 -9.29 -20.17
CA PRO A 18 -0.51 -9.12 -19.25
C PRO A 18 -1.00 -8.54 -17.92
N THR A 19 -0.69 -9.23 -16.83
CA THR A 19 -1.18 -8.92 -15.49
C THR A 19 -0.03 -8.86 -14.51
N VAL A 20 -0.12 -7.94 -13.55
CA VAL A 20 0.76 -7.88 -12.38
C VAL A 20 -0.12 -7.89 -11.13
N MET A 21 0.15 -8.80 -10.21
CA MET A 21 -0.58 -8.92 -8.94
C MET A 21 0.35 -8.66 -7.76
N LEU A 22 -0.12 -7.84 -6.82
CA LEU A 22 0.54 -7.51 -5.55
C LEU A 22 -0.45 -7.85 -4.43
N VAL A 23 -0.51 -9.12 -4.02
CA VAL A 23 -1.42 -9.56 -2.93
C VAL A 23 -0.71 -10.33 -1.82
N GLU A 24 0.60 -10.51 -1.96
CA GLU A 24 1.42 -11.17 -0.92
C GLU A 24 1.80 -10.15 0.16
N PRO A 25 1.86 -10.55 1.44
CA PRO A 25 2.44 -9.74 2.49
C PRO A 25 3.89 -9.37 2.16
N HIS A 26 4.28 -8.16 2.52
CA HIS A 26 5.64 -7.67 2.30
C HIS A 26 6.67 -8.56 3.01
N ARG A 27 7.73 -8.98 2.32
CA ARG A 27 8.68 -9.97 2.85
C ARG A 27 9.48 -9.49 4.06
N ASP A 28 9.76 -8.19 4.11
CA ASP A 28 10.51 -7.55 5.21
C ASP A 28 9.63 -6.78 6.20
N GLY A 29 8.33 -7.12 6.29
CA GLY A 29 7.43 -6.46 7.24
C GLY A 29 7.66 -6.89 8.70
N ALA A 30 7.03 -6.20 9.64
CA ALA A 30 7.00 -6.56 11.08
C ALA A 30 6.10 -7.78 11.36
N HIS A 31 6.28 -8.86 10.58
CA HIS A 31 5.52 -10.10 10.67
C HIS A 31 6.35 -11.29 10.17
N THR A 32 5.86 -12.50 10.38
CA THR A 32 6.46 -13.73 9.85
C THR A 32 5.41 -14.54 9.12
N ILE A 33 5.66 -14.87 7.86
CA ILE A 33 4.77 -15.73 7.06
C ILE A 33 5.01 -17.18 7.50
N MET A 34 3.99 -17.79 8.11
CA MET A 34 4.08 -19.16 8.64
C MET A 34 3.72 -20.20 7.57
N ARG A 35 2.75 -19.85 6.72
CA ARG A 35 2.31 -20.62 5.56
C ARG A 35 1.75 -19.64 4.55
N GLU A 36 1.95 -19.92 3.27
CA GLU A 36 1.24 -19.26 2.18
C GLU A 36 0.96 -20.23 1.04
N GLU A 37 -0.04 -19.91 0.25
CA GLU A 37 -0.47 -20.69 -0.90
C GLU A 37 -1.00 -19.77 -1.99
N TRP A 38 -0.49 -19.96 -3.21
CA TRP A 38 -0.94 -19.24 -4.40
C TRP A 38 -1.55 -20.23 -5.37
N LYS A 39 -2.77 -19.95 -5.83
CA LYS A 39 -3.47 -20.79 -6.82
C LYS A 39 -3.98 -19.96 -7.98
N ILE A 40 -3.78 -20.49 -9.18
CA ILE A 40 -4.37 -19.96 -10.41
C ILE A 40 -5.00 -21.16 -11.12
N THR A 41 -6.25 -21.02 -11.55
CA THR A 41 -6.97 -22.05 -12.31
C THR A 41 -7.55 -21.43 -13.58
N PRO A 42 -7.21 -21.93 -14.78
CA PRO A 42 -6.23 -22.99 -15.06
C PRO A 42 -4.80 -22.63 -14.62
N ASP A 43 -3.91 -23.62 -14.53
CA ASP A 43 -2.53 -23.37 -14.10
C ASP A 43 -1.79 -22.48 -15.10
N ILE A 44 -1.20 -21.40 -14.60
CA ILE A 44 -0.53 -20.36 -15.39
C ILE A 44 0.82 -20.04 -14.73
N ALA A 45 1.89 -20.08 -15.53
CA ALA A 45 3.20 -19.69 -15.07
C ALA A 45 3.24 -18.19 -14.70
N LYS A 46 3.85 -17.90 -13.54
CA LYS A 46 4.07 -16.54 -13.05
C LYS A 46 5.55 -16.31 -12.75
N HIS A 47 5.98 -15.07 -12.83
CA HIS A 47 7.33 -14.62 -12.54
C HIS A 47 7.32 -13.51 -11.50
N ALA A 48 8.12 -13.69 -10.45
CA ALA A 48 8.22 -12.75 -9.34
C ALA A 48 9.31 -11.70 -9.61
N TYR A 49 9.05 -10.44 -9.23
CA TYR A 49 10.05 -9.38 -9.15
C TYR A 49 9.70 -8.39 -8.04
N TYR A 50 10.66 -7.55 -7.63
CA TYR A 50 10.42 -6.45 -6.69
C TYR A 50 10.34 -5.12 -7.43
N ASP A 51 9.34 -4.29 -7.11
CA ASP A 51 9.26 -2.92 -7.63
C ASP A 51 10.21 -1.97 -6.88
N ILE A 52 10.21 -0.69 -7.28
CA ILE A 52 11.06 0.35 -6.68
C ILE A 52 10.72 0.66 -5.21
N TYR A 53 9.55 0.22 -4.74
CA TYR A 53 9.09 0.41 -3.36
C TYR A 53 9.30 -0.85 -2.51
N GLY A 54 9.87 -1.92 -3.07
CA GLY A 54 10.10 -3.18 -2.38
C GLY A 54 8.89 -4.13 -2.38
N ASN A 55 7.81 -3.82 -3.13
CA ASN A 55 6.67 -4.73 -3.21
C ASN A 55 7.00 -5.96 -4.04
N LEU A 56 6.63 -7.15 -3.56
CA LEU A 56 6.70 -8.39 -4.32
C LEU A 56 5.56 -8.44 -5.34
N CYS A 57 5.92 -8.45 -6.61
CA CYS A 57 5.01 -8.43 -7.74
C CYS A 57 5.02 -9.77 -8.47
N GLN A 58 3.85 -10.35 -8.70
CA GLN A 58 3.66 -11.54 -9.54
C GLN A 58 3.21 -11.14 -10.94
N ARG A 59 4.08 -11.31 -11.93
CA ARG A 59 3.79 -11.05 -13.33
C ARG A 59 3.36 -12.32 -14.05
N LEU A 60 2.29 -12.25 -14.81
CA LEU A 60 1.76 -13.34 -15.61
C LEU A 60 1.05 -12.82 -16.86
N VAL A 61 0.65 -13.72 -17.75
CA VAL A 61 -0.25 -13.41 -18.86
C VAL A 61 -1.45 -14.34 -18.71
N LEU A 62 -2.64 -13.77 -18.48
CA LEU A 62 -3.89 -14.52 -18.48
C LEU A 62 -4.28 -14.82 -19.94
N PRO A 63 -4.40 -16.09 -20.36
CA PRO A 63 -4.99 -16.44 -21.64
C PRO A 63 -6.43 -15.95 -21.77
N GLU A 64 -7.01 -15.98 -22.97
CA GLU A 64 -8.45 -15.72 -23.12
C GLU A 64 -9.28 -16.75 -22.33
N GLY A 65 -10.34 -16.29 -21.67
CA GLY A 65 -11.29 -17.11 -20.90
C GLY A 65 -11.34 -16.78 -19.40
N ALA A 66 -12.02 -17.64 -18.66
CA ALA A 66 -12.22 -17.53 -17.22
C ALA A 66 -11.01 -18.03 -16.41
N HIS A 67 -10.63 -17.24 -15.40
CA HIS A 67 -9.55 -17.57 -14.47
C HIS A 67 -9.99 -17.31 -13.02
N SER A 68 -9.63 -18.23 -12.13
CA SER A 68 -9.69 -18.02 -10.68
C SER A 68 -8.29 -17.84 -10.14
N LEU A 69 -8.04 -16.75 -9.41
CA LEU A 69 -6.78 -16.43 -8.77
C LEU A 69 -7.01 -16.29 -7.28
N SER A 70 -6.30 -17.05 -6.46
CA SER A 70 -6.39 -16.93 -5.00
C SER A 70 -5.02 -16.94 -4.33
N TYR A 71 -4.96 -16.19 -3.24
CA TYR A 71 -3.85 -16.17 -2.31
C TYR A 71 -4.39 -16.38 -0.89
N ASP A 72 -3.74 -17.25 -0.14
CA ASP A 72 -4.06 -17.52 1.27
C ASP A 72 -2.77 -17.63 2.07
N ALA A 73 -2.69 -16.94 3.20
CA ALA A 73 -1.54 -17.02 4.08
C ALA A 73 -1.94 -16.95 5.55
N VAL A 74 -1.13 -17.59 6.39
CA VAL A 74 -1.15 -17.41 7.85
C VAL A 74 0.12 -16.66 8.23
N VAL A 75 -0.06 -15.46 8.76
CA VAL A 75 1.02 -14.60 9.22
C VAL A 75 1.01 -14.49 10.74
N LYS A 76 2.19 -14.53 11.35
CA LYS A 76 2.39 -14.21 12.75
C LYS A 76 2.78 -12.73 12.86
N VAL A 77 2.05 -11.97 13.65
CA VAL A 77 2.30 -10.55 13.95
C VAL A 77 2.51 -10.36 15.45
N SER A 78 3.09 -9.22 15.85
CA SER A 78 3.13 -8.85 17.26
C SER A 78 1.71 -8.66 17.82
N ASP A 79 1.57 -8.86 19.13
CA ASP A 79 0.36 -8.50 19.88
C ASP A 79 0.45 -7.07 20.44
N ASP A 80 1.58 -6.42 20.27
CA ASP A 80 1.80 -5.04 20.70
C ASP A 80 1.06 -4.07 19.79
N TRP A 81 0.63 -2.95 20.37
CA TRP A 81 0.13 -1.81 19.61
C TRP A 81 1.27 -1.15 18.83
N ASP A 82 0.93 -0.58 17.68
CA ASP A 82 1.87 0.28 16.97
C ASP A 82 2.33 1.43 17.88
N PRO A 83 3.62 1.80 17.84
CA PRO A 83 4.15 2.84 18.70
C PRO A 83 3.53 4.19 18.34
N VAL A 84 2.94 4.85 19.34
CA VAL A 84 2.46 6.23 19.22
C VAL A 84 3.54 7.15 19.77
N ALA A 85 4.08 8.03 18.92
CA ALA A 85 5.17 8.93 19.27
C ALA A 85 4.83 10.39 18.92
N PRO A 86 3.98 11.07 19.73
CA PRO A 86 3.52 12.43 19.45
C PRO A 86 4.64 13.48 19.44
N GLU A 87 5.75 13.17 20.09
CA GLU A 87 6.94 14.02 20.19
C GLU A 87 7.96 13.75 19.07
N THR A 88 7.66 12.87 18.11
CA THR A 88 8.55 12.62 16.97
C THR A 88 8.64 13.89 16.11
N PRO A 89 9.85 14.48 15.98
CA PRO A 89 10.03 15.72 15.25
C PRO A 89 9.99 15.50 13.73
N GLN A 90 9.67 16.56 12.99
CA GLN A 90 9.94 16.62 11.56
C GLN A 90 11.43 16.89 11.34
N LEU A 91 12.10 16.02 10.59
CA LEU A 91 13.49 16.25 10.18
C LEU A 91 13.57 17.35 9.11
N PRO A 92 14.61 18.21 9.15
CA PRO A 92 15.01 19.03 8.00
C PRO A 92 15.27 18.15 6.77
N VAL A 93 15.10 18.72 5.57
CA VAL A 93 15.23 17.95 4.32
C VAL A 93 16.67 17.45 4.12
N GLU A 94 17.65 18.26 4.52
CA GLU A 94 19.08 17.95 4.50
C GLU A 94 19.48 16.78 5.40
N ASP A 95 18.65 16.45 6.40
CA ASP A 95 18.88 15.34 7.34
C ASP A 95 18.09 14.07 6.97
N LEU A 96 17.29 14.11 5.90
CA LEU A 96 16.51 12.94 5.47
C LEU A 96 17.43 11.85 4.88
N PRO A 97 17.15 10.56 5.19
CA PRO A 97 17.75 9.45 4.48
C PRO A 97 17.51 9.55 2.97
N GLY A 98 18.51 9.18 2.15
CA GLY A 98 18.43 9.34 0.70
C GLY A 98 17.30 8.53 0.04
N ASP A 99 16.96 7.38 0.60
CA ASP A 99 15.84 6.54 0.19
C ASP A 99 14.47 7.13 0.55
N ALA A 100 14.40 8.00 1.57
CA ALA A 100 13.18 8.71 1.95
C ALA A 100 12.83 9.84 0.97
N LEU A 101 13.80 10.39 0.24
CA LEU A 101 13.58 11.52 -0.68
C LEU A 101 12.58 11.18 -1.79
N LEU A 102 12.53 9.92 -2.23
CA LEU A 102 11.56 9.44 -3.22
C LEU A 102 10.11 9.77 -2.81
N TYR A 103 9.79 9.69 -1.51
CA TYR A 103 8.46 9.90 -0.97
C TYR A 103 8.10 11.37 -0.73
N THR A 104 9.04 12.29 -1.00
CA THR A 104 8.78 13.75 -0.93
C THR A 104 8.34 14.34 -2.28
N MET A 105 8.46 13.57 -3.37
CA MET A 105 8.08 14.00 -4.71
C MET A 105 6.59 13.79 -4.97
N PRO A 106 5.95 14.64 -5.81
CA PRO A 106 4.59 14.41 -6.26
C PRO A 106 4.49 13.12 -7.09
N SER A 107 3.34 12.45 -7.00
CA SER A 107 3.04 11.23 -7.76
C SER A 107 1.71 11.36 -8.49
N ARG A 108 1.39 10.39 -9.37
CA ARG A 108 0.17 10.43 -10.19
C ARG A 108 -1.11 10.62 -9.38
N PHE A 109 -1.18 10.06 -8.17
CA PHE A 109 -2.34 10.13 -7.28
C PHE A 109 -2.12 11.03 -6.05
N CYS A 110 -0.90 11.56 -5.88
CA CYS A 110 -0.55 12.49 -4.81
C CYS A 110 0.08 13.74 -5.42
N GLN A 111 -0.75 14.64 -5.95
CA GLN A 111 -0.31 15.90 -6.56
C GLN A 111 0.00 16.95 -5.49
N SER A 112 1.01 16.67 -4.66
CA SER A 112 1.40 17.51 -3.52
C SER A 112 1.83 18.92 -3.94
N ASP A 113 2.39 19.06 -5.14
CA ASP A 113 2.75 20.32 -5.78
C ASP A 113 1.53 21.22 -6.03
N VAL A 114 0.40 20.64 -6.43
CA VAL A 114 -0.86 21.39 -6.67
C VAL A 114 -1.54 21.78 -5.35
N LEU A 115 -1.45 20.93 -4.32
CA LEU A 115 -2.15 21.11 -3.05
C LEU A 115 -1.34 21.88 -1.98
N SER A 116 -0.11 22.31 -2.30
CA SER A 116 0.83 22.89 -1.34
C SER A 116 0.27 24.12 -0.60
N ASP A 117 -0.33 25.08 -1.32
CA ASP A 117 -0.88 26.29 -0.71
C ASP A 117 -2.05 25.98 0.25
N THR A 118 -2.95 25.08 -0.17
CA THR A 118 -4.07 24.63 0.68
C THR A 118 -3.57 23.88 1.90
N ALA A 119 -2.60 23.00 1.76
CA ALA A 119 -1.99 22.30 2.88
C ALA A 119 -1.35 23.29 3.87
N TRP A 120 -0.72 24.36 3.38
CA TRP A 120 -0.16 25.40 4.23
C TRP A 120 -1.23 26.20 4.98
N GLN A 121 -2.33 26.54 4.31
CA GLN A 121 -3.46 27.24 4.93
C GLN A 121 -4.15 26.41 6.02
N LEU A 122 -4.31 25.10 5.79
CA LEU A 122 -4.99 24.20 6.73
C LEU A 122 -4.08 23.77 7.90
N PHE A 123 -2.81 23.50 7.65
CA PHE A 123 -1.94 22.79 8.61
C PHE A 123 -0.61 23.49 8.91
N GLY A 124 -0.33 24.63 8.27
CA GLY A 124 0.95 25.36 8.41
C GLY A 124 1.19 25.88 9.83
N SER A 125 0.12 26.18 10.58
CA SER A 125 0.21 26.59 11.99
C SER A 125 0.29 25.44 12.99
N THR A 126 0.09 24.19 12.55
CA THR A 126 0.21 23.01 13.42
C THR A 126 1.67 22.76 13.77
N GLU A 127 1.95 22.27 14.98
CA GLU A 127 3.29 21.88 15.41
C GLU A 127 3.91 20.86 14.42
N PRO A 128 5.12 21.12 13.88
CA PRO A 128 5.78 20.19 12.97
C PRO A 128 6.00 18.80 13.57
N GLY A 129 6.07 17.78 12.72
CA GLY A 129 6.28 16.39 13.14
C GLY A 129 4.97 15.61 13.22
N TRP A 130 4.91 14.64 14.16
CA TRP A 130 3.78 13.73 14.30
C TRP A 130 2.43 14.44 14.41
N LYS A 131 2.36 15.50 15.21
CA LYS A 131 1.12 16.26 15.45
C LYS A 131 0.51 16.85 14.16
N ARG A 132 1.35 17.29 13.21
CA ARG A 132 0.87 17.77 11.91
C ARG A 132 0.30 16.64 11.06
N VAL A 133 0.94 15.47 11.06
CA VAL A 133 0.42 14.28 10.34
C VAL A 133 -0.92 13.86 10.92
N GLN A 134 -1.04 13.81 12.26
CA GLN A 134 -2.30 13.52 12.93
C GLN A 134 -3.40 14.51 12.54
N ALA A 135 -3.11 15.82 12.54
CA ALA A 135 -4.08 16.83 12.14
C ALA A 135 -4.58 16.66 10.69
N VAL A 136 -3.72 16.21 9.77
CA VAL A 136 -4.12 15.87 8.39
C VAL A 136 -5.05 14.65 8.39
N CYS A 137 -4.70 13.59 9.13
CA CYS A 137 -5.53 12.39 9.25
C CYS A 137 -6.92 12.70 9.82
N ASP A 138 -6.97 13.49 10.88
CA ASP A 138 -8.21 13.90 11.54
C ASP A 138 -9.08 14.74 10.59
N TRP A 139 -8.48 15.71 9.91
CA TRP A 139 -9.18 16.53 8.93
C TRP A 139 -9.78 15.68 7.80
N VAL A 140 -9.01 14.73 7.25
CA VAL A 140 -9.52 13.81 6.22
C VAL A 140 -10.67 12.97 6.74
N HIS A 141 -10.54 12.41 7.95
CA HIS A 141 -11.59 11.61 8.58
C HIS A 141 -12.91 12.38 8.75
N GLU A 142 -12.82 13.65 9.16
CA GLU A 142 -13.97 14.51 9.42
C GLU A 142 -14.61 15.08 8.13
N HIS A 143 -13.82 15.32 7.09
CA HIS A 143 -14.26 16.08 5.91
C HIS A 143 -14.48 15.20 4.67
N ILE A 144 -13.96 13.98 4.63
CA ILE A 144 -14.11 13.07 3.48
C ILE A 144 -15.01 11.90 3.87
N ARG A 145 -16.19 11.82 3.24
CA ARG A 145 -17.12 10.72 3.45
C ARG A 145 -16.70 9.49 2.64
N PHE A 146 -16.55 8.36 3.33
CA PHE A 146 -16.39 7.07 2.66
C PHE A 146 -17.69 6.65 1.95
N GLN A 147 -17.60 6.38 0.64
CA GLN A 147 -18.72 5.90 -0.16
C GLN A 147 -18.22 4.99 -1.29
N TYR A 148 -18.95 3.91 -1.56
CA TYR A 148 -18.62 3.00 -2.66
C TYR A 148 -18.90 3.63 -4.03
N GLY A 149 -18.00 3.40 -4.98
CA GLY A 149 -18.20 3.75 -6.39
C GLY A 149 -18.16 5.25 -6.71
N THR A 150 -17.55 6.07 -5.85
CA THR A 150 -17.51 7.54 -6.04
C THR A 150 -16.16 8.08 -6.49
N SER A 151 -15.13 7.23 -6.57
CA SER A 151 -13.83 7.59 -7.16
C SER A 151 -13.88 7.46 -8.68
N THR A 152 -13.24 8.38 -9.39
CA THR A 152 -13.10 8.41 -10.86
C THR A 152 -11.70 8.06 -11.32
#